data_AF-A0A1C6RIN4-F1
#
_entry.id   AF-A0A1C6RIN4-F1
#
_cell.length_a   1.000
_cell.length_b   1.000
_cell.length_c   1.000
_cell.angle_alpha   90.00
_cell.angle_beta   90.00
_cell.angle_gamma   90.00
#
_symmetry.space_group_name_H-M   'P 1'
#
loop_
_entity.id
_entity.type
_entity.pdbx_description
1 polymer ?
#
loop_
_entity_poly.entity_id
_entity_poly.type
_entity_poly.pdbx_seq_one_letter_code
_entity_poly.pdbx_strand_id
1 'polypeptide(L)'
;MSSAGVGAAADLAVDFEKRRAGRVDAGDLVAENLAALDAAGVTADALGDGGQRRQALRTVAQGCGATAFALGAALAAGRAEAVLHHAAVQLGLAERAYAVAVERVRQSGDAARQPGPQFAVARMRGSLDTMTALLDRQAGRAVGEDAAALAEACTAGIFLAAEAEAVVSAAYDLVGADAEGAARIGQLWHDLKATPAPVSGSLARELVGKAAVGIDPDETPRWV
;
A
#
# COMPACT_ATOMS: atom_id res chain seq x y z
N MET A 1 -1.20 -24.08 8.05
CA MET A 1 -0.44 -22.86 8.43
C MET A 1 -1.46 -21.76 8.69
N SER A 2 -1.42 -21.14 9.87
CA SER A 2 -2.58 -20.51 10.51
C SER A 2 -3.07 -19.25 9.78
N SER A 3 -4.29 -19.27 9.29
CA SER A 3 -5.04 -18.10 8.79
C SER A 3 -5.38 -17.08 9.89
N ALA A 4 -5.05 -17.37 11.16
CA ALA A 4 -5.42 -16.55 12.30
C ALA A 4 -4.77 -15.16 12.28
N GLY A 5 -3.51 -15.04 11.83
CA GLY A 5 -2.81 -13.75 11.82
C GLY A 5 -3.40 -12.74 10.82
N VAL A 6 -3.83 -13.21 9.64
CA VAL A 6 -4.50 -12.35 8.64
C VAL A 6 -5.91 -11.96 9.09
N GLY A 7 -6.64 -12.89 9.72
CA GLY A 7 -7.96 -12.60 10.32
C GLY A 7 -7.86 -11.53 11.42
N ALA A 8 -6.91 -11.68 12.34
CA ALA A 8 -6.68 -10.70 13.40
C ALA A 8 -6.29 -9.31 12.86
N ALA A 9 -5.49 -9.25 11.79
CA ALA A 9 -5.15 -7.99 11.13
C ALA A 9 -6.39 -7.25 10.57
N ALA A 10 -7.40 -7.98 10.08
CA ALA A 10 -8.64 -7.38 9.58
C ALA A 10 -9.48 -6.78 10.70
N ASP A 11 -9.65 -7.50 11.80
CA ASP A 11 -10.39 -6.99 12.97
C ASP A 11 -9.69 -5.75 13.56
N LEU A 12 -8.37 -5.80 13.68
CA LEU A 12 -7.57 -4.67 14.17
C LEU A 12 -7.60 -3.47 13.23
N ALA A 13 -7.61 -3.66 11.90
CA ALA A 13 -7.68 -2.56 10.94
C ALA A 13 -8.96 -1.72 11.14
N VAL A 14 -10.10 -2.37 11.41
CA VAL A 14 -11.37 -1.69 11.72
C VAL A 14 -11.23 -0.86 13.00
N ASP A 15 -10.58 -1.39 14.03
CA ASP A 15 -10.35 -0.66 15.28
C ASP A 15 -9.38 0.50 15.10
N PHE A 16 -8.33 0.32 14.30
CA PHE A 16 -7.36 1.38 14.01
C PHE A 16 -8.01 2.53 13.25
N GLU A 17 -8.91 2.23 12.30
CA GLU A 17 -9.69 3.26 11.61
C GLU A 17 -10.52 4.09 12.59
N LYS A 18 -11.22 3.45 13.53
CA LYS A 18 -12.00 4.13 14.56
C LYS A 18 -11.13 4.98 15.50
N ARG A 19 -10.02 4.43 15.99
CA ARG A 19 -9.09 5.15 16.89
C ARG A 19 -8.48 6.38 16.23
N ARG A 20 -8.32 6.33 14.91
CA ARG A 20 -7.72 7.41 14.15
C ARG A 20 -8.67 8.54 13.83
N ALA A 21 -9.99 8.30 13.87
CA ALA A 21 -10.98 9.36 13.63
C ALA A 21 -10.73 10.54 14.59
N GLY A 22 -10.33 11.69 14.03
CA GLY A 22 -9.99 12.90 14.79
C GLY A 22 -8.56 13.00 15.35
N ARG A 23 -7.65 12.05 15.07
CA ARG A 23 -6.26 12.02 15.57
C ARG A 23 -5.20 12.02 14.45
N VAL A 24 -5.20 13.05 13.61
CA VAL A 24 -4.39 13.12 12.37
C VAL A 24 -2.88 12.96 12.61
N ASP A 25 -2.34 13.39 13.77
CA ASP A 25 -0.88 13.50 14.03
C ASP A 25 -0.38 12.83 15.33
N ALA A 26 -1.12 11.89 15.91
CA ALA A 26 -0.80 11.37 17.23
C ALA A 26 0.24 10.23 17.15
N GLY A 27 1.52 10.51 17.38
CA GLY A 27 2.62 9.52 17.33
C GLY A 27 2.48 8.35 18.32
N ASP A 28 1.69 8.54 19.38
CA ASP A 28 1.25 7.50 20.32
C ASP A 28 0.35 6.44 19.66
N LEU A 29 -0.48 6.82 18.68
CA LEU A 29 -1.39 5.93 17.97
C LEU A 29 -0.64 4.79 17.26
N VAL A 30 0.51 5.08 16.65
CA VAL A 30 1.31 4.06 15.96
C VAL A 30 1.83 3.03 16.96
N ALA A 31 2.36 3.49 18.10
CA ALA A 31 2.85 2.60 19.15
C ALA A 31 1.73 1.72 19.75
N GLU A 32 0.58 2.31 20.05
CA GLU A 32 -0.61 1.58 20.53
C GLU A 32 -1.06 0.50 19.54
N ASN A 33 -1.10 0.83 18.25
CA ASN A 33 -1.54 -0.10 17.22
C ASN A 33 -0.51 -1.22 16.97
N LEU A 34 0.78 -0.91 17.02
CA LEU A 34 1.84 -1.93 16.92
C LEU A 34 1.78 -2.90 18.11
N ALA A 35 1.55 -2.41 19.33
CA ALA A 35 1.37 -3.26 20.51
C ALA A 35 0.13 -4.16 20.37
N ALA A 36 -0.97 -3.66 19.79
CA ALA A 36 -2.16 -4.47 19.53
C ALA A 36 -1.92 -5.55 18.46
N LEU A 37 -1.14 -5.24 17.43
CA LEU A 37 -0.73 -6.22 16.41
C LEU A 37 0.14 -7.33 17.01
N ASP A 38 1.11 -6.96 17.83
CA ASP A 38 1.99 -7.90 18.54
C ASP A 38 1.19 -8.84 19.46
N ALA A 39 0.31 -8.28 20.29
CA ALA A 39 -0.58 -9.04 21.17
C ALA A 39 -1.51 -10.00 20.42
N ALA A 40 -1.87 -9.68 19.17
CA ALA A 40 -2.69 -10.51 18.31
C ALA A 40 -1.87 -11.51 17.46
N GLY A 41 -0.54 -11.53 17.60
CA GLY A 41 0.35 -12.40 16.84
C GLY A 41 0.52 -11.99 15.38
N VAL A 42 0.36 -10.71 15.05
CA VAL A 42 0.68 -10.16 13.72
C VAL A 42 2.14 -9.69 13.71
N THR A 43 3.05 -10.65 13.82
CA THR A 43 4.51 -10.44 13.94
C THR A 43 5.28 -11.16 12.84
N ALA A 44 6.58 -10.86 12.70
CA ALA A 44 7.45 -11.52 11.71
C ALA A 44 7.52 -13.05 11.91
N ASP A 45 7.52 -13.49 13.16
CA ASP A 45 7.62 -14.90 13.55
C ASP A 45 6.31 -15.67 13.29
N ALA A 46 5.17 -14.98 13.42
CA ALA A 46 3.86 -15.58 13.22
C ALA A 46 3.39 -15.57 11.75
N LEU A 47 3.85 -14.60 10.95
CA LEU A 47 3.56 -14.50 9.52
C LEU A 47 4.66 -15.25 8.73
N GLY A 48 4.39 -16.53 8.47
CA GLY A 48 5.38 -17.51 8.03
C GLY A 48 5.86 -17.41 6.58
N ASP A 49 5.16 -16.66 5.71
CA ASP A 49 5.65 -16.37 4.35
C ASP A 49 5.43 -14.90 3.94
N GLY A 50 6.19 -14.44 2.94
CA GLY A 50 6.14 -13.06 2.46
C GLY A 50 4.79 -12.66 1.87
N GLY A 51 4.01 -13.62 1.34
CA GLY A 51 2.65 -13.36 0.86
C GLY A 51 1.70 -13.01 2.00
N GLN A 52 1.75 -13.76 3.10
CA GLN A 52 0.98 -13.47 4.31
C GLN A 52 1.35 -12.11 4.91
N ARG A 53 2.64 -11.77 4.93
CA ARG A 53 3.13 -10.45 5.39
C ARG A 53 2.55 -9.31 4.54
N ARG A 54 2.65 -9.40 3.22
CA ARG A 54 2.06 -8.39 2.32
C ARG A 54 0.55 -8.29 2.45
N GLN A 55 -0.14 -9.41 2.62
CA GLN A 55 -1.59 -9.40 2.83
C GLN A 55 -1.96 -8.70 4.15
N ALA A 56 -1.27 -9.02 5.25
CA ALA A 56 -1.49 -8.35 6.52
C ALA A 56 -1.22 -6.84 6.41
N LEU A 57 -0.13 -6.44 5.75
CA LEU A 57 0.20 -5.03 5.50
C LEU A 57 -0.88 -4.30 4.70
N ARG A 58 -1.37 -4.89 3.61
CA ARG A 58 -2.50 -4.36 2.82
C ARG A 58 -3.71 -4.13 3.70
N THR A 59 -4.07 -5.12 4.51
CA THR A 59 -5.22 -5.05 5.40
C THR A 59 -5.06 -3.99 6.49
N VAL A 60 -3.93 -3.93 7.19
CA VAL A 60 -3.68 -2.91 8.23
C VAL A 60 -3.69 -1.51 7.63
N ALA A 61 -3.15 -1.34 6.42
CA ALA A 61 -3.10 -0.05 5.73
C ALA A 61 -4.49 0.53 5.46
N GLN A 62 -5.48 -0.32 5.22
CA GLN A 62 -6.88 0.12 5.05
C GLN A 62 -7.43 0.81 6.29
N GLY A 63 -6.93 0.48 7.49
CA GLY A 63 -7.28 1.17 8.73
C GLY A 63 -6.37 2.37 9.00
N CYS A 64 -5.06 2.10 9.15
CA CYS A 64 -4.03 3.08 9.49
C CYS A 64 -2.75 2.83 8.67
N GLY A 65 -2.51 3.65 7.63
CA GLY A 65 -1.32 3.54 6.79
C GLY A 65 -0.03 3.73 7.55
N ALA A 66 0.05 4.71 8.45
CA ALA A 66 1.23 4.94 9.30
C ALA A 66 1.63 3.68 10.11
N THR A 67 0.65 2.99 10.71
CA THR A 67 0.90 1.71 11.41
C THR A 67 1.40 0.64 10.45
N ALA A 68 0.78 0.52 9.27
CA ALA A 68 1.16 -0.47 8.27
C ALA A 68 2.58 -0.23 7.73
N PHE A 69 2.98 1.03 7.50
CA PHE A 69 4.34 1.36 7.11
C PHE A 69 5.36 1.02 8.20
N ALA A 70 5.06 1.35 9.46
CA ALA A 70 5.92 1.02 10.59
C ALA A 70 6.08 -0.50 10.76
N LEU A 71 4.98 -1.26 10.63
CA LEU A 71 5.01 -2.72 10.62
C LEU A 71 5.84 -3.24 9.44
N GLY A 72 5.63 -2.71 8.23
CA GLY A 72 6.35 -3.14 7.03
C GLY A 72 7.87 -2.96 7.13
N ALA A 73 8.30 -1.86 7.77
CA ALA A 73 9.71 -1.61 8.08
C ALA A 73 10.26 -2.63 9.10
N ALA A 74 9.50 -2.97 10.14
CA ALA A 74 9.90 -3.95 11.14
C ALA A 74 9.95 -5.39 10.57
N LEU A 75 9.11 -5.71 9.58
CA LEU A 75 9.02 -7.03 8.95
C LEU A 75 10.06 -7.28 7.86
N ALA A 76 10.71 -6.23 7.33
CA ALA A 76 11.60 -6.37 6.18
C ALA A 76 12.96 -6.95 6.59
N ALA A 77 13.36 -8.07 5.98
CA ALA A 77 14.69 -8.65 6.17
C ALA A 77 15.76 -8.02 5.24
N GLY A 78 15.33 -7.29 4.19
CA GLY A 78 16.22 -6.66 3.24
C GLY A 78 15.52 -5.59 2.39
N ARG A 79 16.28 -4.91 1.53
CA ARG A 79 15.77 -3.76 0.74
C ARG A 79 14.69 -4.17 -0.26
N ALA A 80 14.80 -5.34 -0.90
CA ALA A 80 13.79 -5.82 -1.84
C ALA A 80 12.45 -6.07 -1.12
N GLU A 81 12.48 -6.75 0.02
CA GLU A 81 11.28 -6.94 0.85
C GLU A 81 10.70 -5.63 1.35
N ALA A 82 11.54 -4.69 1.80
CA ALA A 82 11.09 -3.37 2.24
C ALA A 82 10.31 -2.65 1.13
N VAL A 83 10.80 -2.69 -0.12
CA VAL A 83 10.10 -2.11 -1.28
C VAL A 83 8.77 -2.80 -1.54
N LEU A 84 8.71 -4.13 -1.50
CA LEU A 84 7.47 -4.89 -1.69
C LEU A 84 6.45 -4.67 -0.57
N HIS A 85 6.90 -4.58 0.68
CA HIS A 85 6.07 -4.25 1.83
C HIS A 85 5.50 -2.84 1.72
N HIS A 86 6.33 -1.88 1.35
CA HIS A 86 5.90 -0.51 1.09
C HIS A 86 4.85 -0.45 -0.03
N ALA A 87 5.08 -1.14 -1.14
CA ALA A 87 4.12 -1.23 -2.25
C ALA A 87 2.80 -1.91 -1.83
N ALA A 88 2.86 -2.94 -0.98
CA ALA A 88 1.69 -3.58 -0.40
C ALA A 88 0.86 -2.61 0.47
N VAL A 89 1.52 -1.79 1.29
CA VAL A 89 0.84 -0.76 2.10
C VAL A 89 0.15 0.27 1.19
N GLN A 90 0.84 0.75 0.14
CA GLN A 90 0.24 1.69 -0.82
C GLN A 90 -0.98 1.11 -1.54
N LEU A 91 -0.93 -0.17 -1.92
CA LEU A 91 -2.07 -0.88 -2.48
C LEU A 91 -3.24 -0.94 -1.49
N GLY A 92 -2.99 -1.27 -0.22
CA GLY A 92 -4.04 -1.27 0.81
C GLY A 92 -4.71 0.09 1.01
N LEU A 93 -3.94 1.18 0.97
CA LEU A 93 -4.49 2.55 1.02
C LEU A 93 -5.39 2.84 -0.19
N ALA A 94 -4.94 2.46 -1.39
CA ALA A 94 -5.71 2.63 -2.63
C ALA A 94 -6.99 1.79 -2.63
N GLU A 95 -6.96 0.57 -2.10
CA GLU A 95 -8.14 -0.28 -1.92
C GLU A 95 -9.17 0.36 -0.99
N ARG A 96 -8.72 0.95 0.13
CA ARG A 96 -9.64 1.66 1.04
C ARG A 96 -10.25 2.87 0.37
N ALA A 97 -9.44 3.67 -0.35
CA ALA A 97 -9.94 4.82 -1.09
C ALA A 97 -11.00 4.43 -2.13
N TYR A 98 -10.76 3.34 -2.86
CA TYR A 98 -11.75 2.76 -3.77
C TYR A 98 -13.02 2.33 -3.06
N ALA A 99 -12.93 1.63 -1.94
CA ALA A 99 -14.10 1.18 -1.18
C ALA A 99 -14.97 2.36 -0.73
N VAL A 100 -14.35 3.42 -0.19
CA VAL A 100 -15.04 4.66 0.22
C VAL A 100 -15.74 5.32 -0.97
N ALA A 101 -15.04 5.49 -2.10
CA ALA A 101 -15.63 6.07 -3.30
C ALA A 101 -16.79 5.24 -3.87
N VAL A 102 -16.65 3.92 -3.93
CA VAL A 102 -17.72 3.03 -4.43
C VAL A 102 -18.94 3.07 -3.53
N GLU A 103 -18.76 3.01 -2.21
CA GLU A 103 -19.86 3.13 -1.26
C GLU A 103 -20.61 4.44 -1.45
N ARG A 104 -19.87 5.54 -1.55
CA ARG A 104 -20.45 6.87 -1.76
C ARG A 104 -21.20 6.99 -3.09
N VAL A 105 -20.65 6.46 -4.19
CA VAL A 105 -21.32 6.43 -5.49
C VAL A 105 -22.59 5.58 -5.41
N ARG A 106 -22.57 4.42 -4.73
CA ARG A 106 -23.74 3.55 -4.56
C ARG A 106 -24.86 4.21 -3.76
N GLN A 107 -24.52 4.95 -2.72
CA GLN A 107 -25.49 5.72 -1.91
C GLN A 107 -26.06 6.91 -2.70
N SER A 108 -25.27 7.46 -3.64
CA SER A 108 -25.69 8.50 -4.58
C SER A 108 -26.49 7.89 -5.74
N GLY A 109 -27.77 7.59 -5.51
CA GLY A 109 -28.62 6.88 -6.50
C GLY A 109 -28.58 7.45 -7.93
N ASP A 110 -28.49 8.78 -8.07
CA ASP A 110 -28.33 9.44 -9.37
C ASP A 110 -26.91 9.32 -9.94
N ALA A 111 -25.87 9.54 -9.13
CA ALA A 111 -24.49 9.45 -9.61
C ALA A 111 -24.10 8.04 -10.06
N ALA A 112 -24.63 6.99 -9.40
CA ALA A 112 -24.43 5.60 -9.80
C ALA A 112 -24.92 5.31 -11.23
N ARG A 113 -25.88 6.10 -11.74
CA ARG A 113 -26.44 5.94 -13.09
C ARG A 113 -25.75 6.82 -14.13
N GLN A 114 -24.85 7.72 -13.71
CA GLN A 114 -24.11 8.58 -14.62
C GLN A 114 -22.85 7.89 -15.15
N PRO A 115 -22.52 8.04 -16.45
CA PRO A 115 -21.31 7.43 -17.02
C PRO A 115 -20.01 7.87 -16.33
N GLY A 116 -19.90 9.15 -15.91
CA GLY A 116 -18.69 9.69 -15.29
C GLY A 116 -18.21 8.90 -14.07
N PRO A 117 -19.04 8.77 -13.02
CA PRO A 117 -18.72 7.94 -11.85
C PRO A 117 -18.44 6.48 -12.20
N GLN A 118 -19.17 5.89 -13.15
CA GLN A 118 -18.94 4.51 -13.60
C GLN A 118 -17.56 4.33 -14.25
N PHE A 119 -17.13 5.28 -15.10
CA PHE A 119 -15.82 5.26 -15.75
C PHE A 119 -14.69 5.43 -14.74
N ALA A 120 -14.85 6.34 -13.78
CA ALA A 120 -13.88 6.52 -12.70
C ALA A 120 -13.73 5.24 -11.86
N VAL A 121 -14.84 4.65 -11.41
CA VAL A 121 -14.84 3.37 -10.67
C VAL A 121 -14.20 2.25 -11.50
N ALA A 122 -14.47 2.18 -12.80
CA ALA A 122 -13.86 1.20 -13.69
C ALA A 122 -12.34 1.38 -13.82
N ARG A 123 -11.84 2.62 -13.97
CA ARG A 123 -10.40 2.92 -14.03
C ARG A 123 -9.71 2.56 -12.71
N MET A 124 -10.31 2.93 -11.58
CA MET A 124 -9.76 2.59 -10.26
C MET A 124 -9.70 1.08 -10.06
N ARG A 125 -10.75 0.33 -10.44
CA ARG A 125 -10.74 -1.13 -10.38
C ARG A 125 -9.63 -1.73 -11.24
N GLY A 126 -9.46 -1.25 -12.47
CA GLY A 126 -8.37 -1.68 -13.36
C GLY A 126 -6.98 -1.39 -12.78
N SER A 127 -6.80 -0.25 -12.10
CA SER A 127 -5.56 0.05 -11.35
C SER A 127 -5.30 -1.00 -10.28
N LEU A 128 -6.28 -1.28 -9.42
CA LEU A 128 -6.12 -2.21 -8.30
C LEU A 128 -5.82 -3.65 -8.77
N ASP A 129 -6.50 -4.11 -9.82
CA ASP A 129 -6.25 -5.41 -10.43
C ASP A 129 -4.82 -5.48 -10.99
N THR A 130 -4.36 -4.42 -11.65
CA THR A 130 -3.00 -4.32 -12.21
C THR A 130 -1.93 -4.26 -11.11
N MET A 131 -2.15 -3.44 -10.09
CA MET A 131 -1.25 -3.31 -8.94
C MET A 131 -1.11 -4.64 -8.19
N THR A 132 -2.21 -5.35 -7.97
CA THR A 132 -2.21 -6.69 -7.34
C THR A 132 -1.40 -7.67 -8.18
N ALA A 133 -1.71 -7.78 -9.48
CA ALA A 133 -1.02 -8.71 -10.37
C ALA A 133 0.49 -8.40 -10.48
N LEU A 134 0.88 -7.12 -10.56
CA LEU A 134 2.28 -6.72 -10.62
C LEU A 134 3.01 -7.00 -9.30
N LEU A 135 2.39 -6.69 -8.16
CA LEU A 135 2.98 -6.95 -6.85
C LEU A 135 3.21 -8.45 -6.63
N ASP A 136 2.23 -9.28 -6.95
CA ASP A 136 2.33 -10.73 -6.78
C ASP A 136 3.39 -11.32 -7.71
N ARG A 137 3.41 -10.88 -8.97
CA ARG A 137 4.43 -11.30 -9.95
C ARG A 137 5.83 -10.91 -9.48
N GLN A 138 6.04 -9.68 -9.03
CA GLN A 138 7.37 -9.22 -8.65
C GLN A 138 7.83 -9.75 -7.31
N ALA A 139 6.91 -10.00 -6.38
CA ALA A 139 7.25 -10.72 -5.17
C ALA A 139 7.77 -12.15 -5.43
N GLY A 140 7.29 -12.82 -6.48
CA GLY A 140 7.82 -14.12 -6.91
C GLY A 140 9.17 -14.06 -7.64
N ARG A 141 9.61 -12.87 -8.07
CA ARG A 141 10.84 -12.65 -8.86
C ARG A 141 11.96 -12.01 -8.05
N ALA A 142 11.60 -11.13 -7.13
CA ALA A 142 12.51 -10.45 -6.21
C ALA A 142 12.95 -11.41 -5.09
N VAL A 143 13.66 -12.47 -5.46
CA VAL A 143 14.16 -13.50 -4.53
C VAL A 143 15.65 -13.27 -4.32
N GLY A 144 16.05 -13.14 -3.06
CA GLY A 144 17.43 -12.87 -2.66
C GLY A 144 17.65 -11.43 -2.21
N GLU A 145 18.92 -11.10 -1.95
CA GLU A 145 19.33 -9.79 -1.39
C GLU A 145 20.17 -8.96 -2.36
N ASP A 146 20.39 -9.45 -3.58
CA ASP A 146 21.20 -8.79 -4.60
C ASP A 146 20.46 -7.63 -5.31
N ALA A 147 21.20 -6.90 -6.12
CA ALA A 147 20.67 -5.75 -6.85
C ALA A 147 19.67 -6.14 -7.95
N ALA A 148 19.71 -7.39 -8.43
CA ALA A 148 18.72 -7.90 -9.39
C ALA A 148 17.36 -8.13 -8.71
N ALA A 149 17.35 -8.75 -7.53
CA ALA A 149 16.15 -8.88 -6.69
C ALA A 149 15.59 -7.51 -6.31
N LEU A 150 16.47 -6.55 -5.97
CA LEU A 150 16.04 -5.18 -5.70
C LEU A 150 15.44 -4.49 -6.93
N ALA A 151 16.00 -4.70 -8.14
CA ALA A 151 15.46 -4.14 -9.38
C ALA A 151 14.05 -4.70 -9.70
N GLU A 152 13.82 -6.00 -9.50
CA GLU A 152 12.49 -6.60 -9.66
C GLU A 152 11.48 -6.02 -8.65
N ALA A 153 11.88 -5.85 -7.38
CA ALA A 153 11.04 -5.20 -6.37
C ALA A 153 10.75 -3.73 -6.73
N CYS A 154 11.76 -2.98 -7.19
CA CYS A 154 11.62 -1.60 -7.61
C CYS A 154 10.67 -1.44 -8.80
N THR A 155 10.57 -2.43 -9.69
CA THR A 155 9.58 -2.42 -10.80
C THR A 155 8.15 -2.31 -10.26
N ALA A 156 7.81 -3.07 -9.22
CA ALA A 156 6.51 -2.93 -8.56
C ALA A 156 6.42 -1.61 -7.79
N GLY A 157 7.45 -1.27 -7.01
CA GLY A 157 7.45 -0.09 -6.16
C GLY A 157 7.18 1.23 -6.90
N ILE A 158 7.81 1.45 -8.05
CA ILE A 158 7.61 2.69 -8.84
C ILE A 158 6.21 2.78 -9.44
N PHE A 159 5.66 1.66 -9.92
CA PHE A 159 4.35 1.63 -10.55
C PHE A 159 3.24 1.79 -9.52
N LEU A 160 3.32 1.02 -8.42
CA LEU A 160 2.30 1.03 -7.37
C LEU A 160 2.23 2.39 -6.67
N ALA A 161 3.35 3.08 -6.48
CA ALA A 161 3.34 4.42 -5.90
C ALA A 161 2.53 5.42 -6.75
N ALA A 162 2.79 5.46 -8.05
CA ALA A 162 2.10 6.36 -8.96
C ALA A 162 0.60 6.01 -9.12
N GLU A 163 0.28 4.72 -9.27
CA GLU A 163 -1.12 4.30 -9.43
C GLU A 163 -1.93 4.41 -8.13
N ALA A 164 -1.33 4.19 -6.96
CA ALA A 164 -2.00 4.43 -5.68
C ALA A 164 -2.41 5.91 -5.54
N GLU A 165 -1.53 6.84 -5.91
CA GLU A 165 -1.85 8.28 -5.93
C GLU A 165 -3.00 8.58 -6.89
N ALA A 166 -2.97 8.01 -8.09
CA ALA A 166 -4.04 8.20 -9.07
C ALA A 166 -5.40 7.68 -8.56
N VAL A 167 -5.42 6.52 -7.89
CA VAL A 167 -6.64 5.95 -7.30
C VAL A 167 -7.16 6.83 -6.17
N VAL A 168 -6.30 7.25 -5.23
CA VAL A 168 -6.73 8.12 -4.12
C VAL A 168 -7.23 9.47 -4.63
N SER A 169 -6.58 10.05 -5.64
CA SER A 169 -7.05 11.29 -6.28
C SER A 169 -8.43 11.11 -6.93
N ALA A 170 -8.62 10.03 -7.71
CA ALA A 170 -9.91 9.75 -8.35
C ALA A 170 -11.02 9.49 -7.30
N ALA A 171 -10.68 8.86 -6.17
CA ALA A 171 -11.60 8.66 -5.06
C ALA A 171 -12.07 10.00 -4.46
N TYR A 172 -11.16 10.97 -4.33
CA TYR A 172 -11.47 12.31 -3.83
C TYR A 172 -12.51 13.02 -4.70
N ASP A 173 -12.35 12.93 -6.02
CA ASP A 173 -13.31 13.51 -6.97
C ASP A 173 -14.70 12.87 -6.87
N LEU A 174 -14.76 11.56 -6.58
CA LEU A 174 -16.02 10.82 -6.45
C LEU A 174 -16.76 11.05 -5.15
N VAL A 175 -16.06 11.36 -4.05
CA VAL A 175 -16.73 11.66 -2.77
C VAL A 175 -17.43 13.02 -2.79
N GLY A 176 -16.91 13.97 -3.56
CA GLY A 176 -17.55 15.25 -3.84
C GLY A 176 -17.92 16.02 -2.57
N ALA A 177 -19.22 16.33 -2.40
CA ALA A 177 -19.74 17.09 -1.24
C ALA A 177 -19.90 16.27 0.06
N ASP A 178 -19.52 15.00 0.07
CA ASP A 178 -19.51 14.20 1.30
C ASP A 178 -18.30 14.57 2.17
N ALA A 179 -18.56 15.33 3.23
CA ALA A 179 -17.52 15.81 4.13
C ALA A 179 -16.80 14.67 4.86
N GLU A 180 -17.51 13.60 5.22
CA GLU A 180 -16.91 12.46 5.92
C GLU A 180 -16.01 11.65 4.96
N GLY A 181 -16.52 11.35 3.76
CA GLY A 181 -15.73 10.73 2.70
C GLY A 181 -14.51 11.55 2.31
N ALA A 182 -14.66 12.86 2.13
CA ALA A 182 -13.55 13.76 1.81
C ALA A 182 -12.48 13.80 2.91
N ALA A 183 -12.90 13.84 4.19
CA ALA A 183 -11.97 13.76 5.32
C ALA A 183 -11.23 12.41 5.33
N ARG A 184 -11.93 11.31 5.05
CA ARG A 184 -11.32 9.97 5.00
C ARG A 184 -10.31 9.85 3.87
N ILE A 185 -10.66 10.29 2.65
CA ILE A 185 -9.73 10.28 1.51
C ILE A 185 -8.53 11.20 1.78
N GLY A 186 -8.74 12.38 2.35
CA GLY A 186 -7.65 13.28 2.76
C GLY A 186 -6.69 12.61 3.74
N GLN A 187 -7.21 11.83 4.69
CA GLN A 187 -6.37 11.08 5.62
C GLN A 187 -5.53 9.99 4.93
N LEU A 188 -6.12 9.27 3.97
CA LEU A 188 -5.42 8.25 3.17
C LEU A 188 -4.34 8.90 2.28
N TRP A 189 -4.61 10.09 1.74
CA TRP A 189 -3.62 10.88 1.01
C TRP A 189 -2.44 11.27 1.90
N HIS A 190 -2.69 11.71 3.13
CA HIS A 190 -1.63 12.01 4.09
C HIS A 190 -0.77 10.79 4.41
N ASP A 191 -1.38 9.61 4.64
CA ASP A 191 -0.62 8.36 4.83
C ASP A 191 0.30 8.05 3.66
N LEU A 192 -0.24 8.16 2.44
CA LEU A 192 0.48 7.84 1.21
C LEU A 192 1.74 8.71 1.05
N LYS A 193 1.70 9.94 1.58
CA LYS A 193 2.81 10.91 1.53
C LYS A 193 3.70 10.90 2.77
N ALA A 194 3.25 10.33 3.88
CA ALA A 194 3.94 10.42 5.18
C ALA A 194 5.20 9.56 5.25
N THR A 195 5.25 8.44 4.52
CA THR A 195 6.40 7.53 4.58
C THR A 195 7.23 7.61 3.29
N PRO A 196 8.54 7.89 3.39
CA PRO A 196 9.42 7.85 2.23
C PRO A 196 9.59 6.42 1.72
N ALA A 197 9.69 6.27 0.41
CA ALA A 197 10.00 4.97 -0.19
C ALA A 197 11.37 4.44 0.31
N PRO A 198 11.52 3.12 0.52
CA PRO A 198 12.79 2.52 0.97
C PRO A 198 13.97 2.75 0.00
N VAL A 199 13.67 3.02 -1.27
CA VAL A 199 14.62 3.34 -2.32
C VAL A 199 14.17 4.62 -2.99
N SER A 200 15.10 5.55 -3.22
CA SER A 200 14.78 6.81 -3.90
C SER A 200 14.26 6.55 -5.33
N GLY A 201 13.35 7.39 -5.81
CA GLY A 201 12.76 7.20 -7.14
C GLY A 201 13.76 7.30 -8.29
N SER A 202 14.90 8.00 -8.11
CA SER A 202 16.00 8.01 -9.09
C SER A 202 16.74 6.68 -9.11
N LEU A 203 17.15 6.17 -7.94
CA LEU A 203 17.86 4.90 -7.83
C LEU A 203 16.98 3.73 -8.30
N ALA A 204 15.70 3.71 -7.93
CA ALA A 204 14.76 2.67 -8.37
C ALA A 204 14.65 2.62 -9.91
N ARG A 205 14.53 3.78 -10.57
CA ARG A 205 14.50 3.86 -12.04
C ARG A 205 15.81 3.42 -12.68
N GLU A 206 16.94 3.74 -12.07
CA GLU A 206 18.25 3.30 -12.55
C GLU A 206 18.42 1.79 -12.48
N LEU A 207 18.10 1.17 -11.33
CA LEU A 207 18.17 -0.28 -11.13
C LEU A 207 17.31 -1.04 -12.15
N VAL A 208 16.05 -0.61 -12.30
CA VAL A 208 15.11 -1.18 -13.27
C VAL A 208 15.61 -0.98 -14.71
N GLY A 209 16.10 0.22 -15.02
CA GLY A 209 16.61 0.56 -16.35
C GLY A 209 17.82 -0.28 -16.75
N LYS A 210 18.80 -0.44 -15.84
CA LYS A 210 19.99 -1.28 -16.06
C LYS A 210 19.61 -2.73 -16.31
N ALA A 211 18.81 -3.30 -15.42
CA ALA A 211 18.33 -4.68 -15.56
C ALA A 211 17.63 -4.89 -16.91
N ALA A 212 16.79 -3.95 -17.33
CA ALA A 212 16.03 -4.05 -18.58
C ALA A 212 16.91 -4.02 -19.85
N VAL A 213 18.10 -3.42 -19.81
CA VAL A 213 19.04 -3.37 -20.94
C VAL A 213 20.21 -4.35 -20.81
N GLY A 214 20.14 -5.28 -19.86
CA GLY A 214 21.17 -6.31 -19.64
C GLY A 214 22.44 -5.81 -18.97
N ILE A 215 22.37 -4.70 -18.24
CA ILE A 215 23.46 -4.17 -17.41
C ILE A 215 23.27 -4.65 -15.98
N ASP A 216 24.36 -5.02 -15.31
CA ASP A 216 24.33 -5.38 -13.88
C ASP A 216 23.79 -4.18 -13.07
N PRO A 217 22.71 -4.34 -12.29
CA PRO A 217 22.15 -3.25 -11.49
C PRO A 217 23.14 -2.63 -10.49
N ASP A 218 24.14 -3.39 -10.01
CA ASP A 218 25.20 -2.90 -9.11
C ASP A 218 26.37 -2.20 -9.84
N GLU A 219 26.40 -2.24 -11.17
CA GLU A 219 27.41 -1.51 -11.94
C GLU A 219 27.35 -0.01 -11.60
N THR A 220 28.50 0.66 -11.55
CA THR A 220 28.55 2.08 -11.15
C THR A 220 27.66 2.95 -12.05
N PRO A 221 26.92 3.94 -11.50
CA PRO A 221 26.12 4.85 -12.31
C PRO A 221 26.96 5.54 -13.39
N ARG A 222 26.38 5.78 -14.58
CA ARG A 222 27.10 6.49 -15.66
C ARG A 222 27.30 7.99 -15.39
N TRP A 223 26.72 8.52 -14.31
CA TRP A 223 26.73 9.94 -13.97
C TRP A 223 27.71 10.31 -12.85
N VAL A 224 28.64 9.40 -12.51
CA VAL A 224 29.75 9.68 -11.58
C VAL A 224 30.91 10.32 -12.33
#